data_AF-A0A942I2R8-F1
#
_entry.id   AF-A0A942I2R8-F1
#
_cell.length_a   1.000
_cell.length_b   1.000
_cell.length_c   1.000
_cell.angle_alpha   90.00
_cell.angle_beta   90.00
_cell.angle_gamma   90.00
#
_symmetry.space_group_name_H-M   'P 1'
#
loop_
_entity.id
_entity.type
_entity.pdbx_description
1 polymer ?
#
loop_
_entity_poly.entity_id
_entity_poly.type
_entity_poly.pdbx_seq_one_letter_code
_entity_poly.pdbx_strand_id
1 'polypeptide(L)'
;MRKLLFVPLLITLLSACNYNRVHGEAPVKDSSVNDLSLLSSLDYASVQVSILGPQCLRCHSSAGGSKGGLNLETYQQVRASMNAIYYRAVEKRDMPEAGLPQSQLELLKAWIEAGAPERNMGAKVSPPIKGPITWLVIRDQVFASSCLDCHSGAKPDAGLDLQSLEAVRKNINSIFESTIVKQTMPLEPYAAMSDSHKQALMKWISQGMPE
;
A
#
# COMPACT_ATOMS: atom_id res chain seq x y z
N MET A 1 -21.97 -60.26 -66.54
CA MET A 1 -21.16 -61.31 -65.86
C MET A 1 -20.95 -60.89 -64.43
N ARG A 2 -21.31 -61.78 -63.51
CA ARG A 2 -21.44 -61.59 -62.05
C ARG A 2 -20.13 -62.06 -61.41
N LYS A 3 -19.47 -61.23 -60.61
CA LYS A 3 -18.56 -61.70 -59.56
C LYS A 3 -18.82 -60.89 -58.29
N LEU A 4 -19.50 -61.58 -57.37
CA LEU A 4 -19.55 -61.25 -55.95
C LEU A 4 -18.13 -61.30 -55.39
N LEU A 5 -17.78 -60.34 -54.54
CA LEU A 5 -16.73 -60.50 -53.53
C LEU A 5 -17.24 -59.95 -52.20
N PHE A 6 -16.84 -60.67 -51.17
CA PHE A 6 -17.44 -60.81 -49.85
C PHE A 6 -16.71 -59.91 -48.82
N VAL A 7 -17.46 -59.29 -47.90
CA VAL A 7 -17.13 -59.09 -46.45
C VAL A 7 -16.14 -57.96 -46.09
N PRO A 8 -16.15 -57.33 -44.88
CA PRO A 8 -17.06 -57.46 -43.72
C PRO A 8 -17.76 -56.16 -43.25
N LEU A 9 -18.82 -56.41 -42.47
CA LEU A 9 -19.46 -55.62 -41.43
C LEU A 9 -18.49 -54.80 -40.55
N LEU A 10 -18.65 -53.47 -40.51
CA LEU A 10 -18.09 -52.63 -39.45
C LEU A 10 -19.23 -51.81 -38.83
N ILE A 11 -19.63 -52.22 -37.63
CA ILE A 11 -20.61 -51.56 -36.77
C ILE A 11 -19.99 -50.23 -36.31
N THR A 12 -20.45 -49.11 -36.86
CA THR A 12 -20.16 -47.78 -36.31
C THR A 12 -21.21 -47.45 -35.25
N LEU A 13 -20.80 -47.61 -34.00
CA LEU A 13 -21.54 -47.18 -32.82
C LEU A 13 -21.77 -45.66 -32.88
N LEU A 14 -23.04 -45.28 -32.77
CA LEU A 14 -23.49 -43.95 -32.37
C LEU A 14 -22.86 -43.61 -31.02
N SER A 15 -22.05 -42.54 -30.97
CA SER A 15 -21.69 -41.89 -29.72
C SER A 15 -22.08 -40.42 -29.80
N ALA A 16 -23.29 -40.15 -29.33
CA ALA A 16 -23.75 -38.80 -29.02
C ALA A 16 -23.01 -38.34 -27.77
N CYS A 17 -21.93 -37.58 -27.93
CA CYS A 17 -21.35 -36.83 -26.82
C CYS A 17 -22.26 -35.64 -26.51
N ASN A 18 -23.10 -35.83 -25.50
CA ASN A 18 -23.76 -34.77 -24.75
C ASN A 18 -22.68 -33.82 -24.18
N TYR A 19 -22.52 -32.66 -24.79
CA TYR A 19 -21.58 -31.64 -24.37
C TYR A 19 -22.18 -30.83 -23.22
N ASN A 20 -22.01 -31.32 -21.99
CA ASN A 20 -22.22 -30.51 -20.81
C ASN A 20 -20.93 -29.71 -20.55
N ARG A 21 -20.96 -28.40 -20.80
CA ARG A 21 -19.90 -27.49 -20.34
C ARG A 21 -19.99 -27.39 -18.82
N VAL A 22 -19.20 -28.21 -18.13
CA VAL A 22 -18.76 -27.87 -16.79
C VAL A 22 -17.49 -27.05 -16.98
N HIS A 23 -17.57 -25.75 -16.69
CA HIS A 23 -16.39 -24.91 -16.52
C HIS A 23 -15.63 -25.48 -15.32
N GLY A 24 -14.63 -26.33 -15.60
CA GLY A 24 -13.67 -26.76 -14.62
C GLY A 24 -12.87 -25.55 -14.17
N GLU A 25 -13.14 -25.12 -12.94
CA GLU A 25 -12.25 -24.27 -12.17
C GLU A 25 -10.86 -24.88 -12.23
N ALA A 26 -9.89 -24.09 -12.68
CA ALA A 26 -8.48 -24.47 -12.59
C ALA A 26 -8.19 -24.83 -11.13
N PRO A 27 -7.39 -25.88 -10.85
CA PRO A 27 -7.01 -26.20 -9.50
C PRO A 27 -6.32 -24.97 -8.91
N VAL A 28 -6.95 -24.39 -7.88
CA VAL A 28 -6.35 -23.37 -7.02
C VAL A 28 -5.08 -24.00 -6.46
N LYS A 29 -3.94 -23.66 -7.06
CA LYS A 29 -2.65 -23.86 -6.41
C LYS A 29 -2.71 -22.99 -5.17
N ASP A 30 -2.85 -23.66 -4.04
CA ASP A 30 -2.67 -23.14 -2.71
C ASP A 30 -1.33 -22.39 -2.64
N SER A 31 -1.43 -21.06 -2.68
CA SER A 31 -0.30 -20.12 -2.60
C SER A 31 0.13 -19.86 -1.15
N SER A 32 -0.10 -20.80 -0.23
CA SER A 32 0.30 -20.66 1.19
C SER A 32 1.79 -20.96 1.47
N VAL A 33 2.58 -21.28 0.43
CA VAL A 33 4.04 -21.40 0.52
C VAL A 33 4.72 -20.25 -0.21
N ASN A 34 4.65 -19.03 0.37
CA ASN A 34 5.59 -17.93 0.13
C ASN A 34 5.43 -16.73 1.09
N ASP A 35 4.52 -16.78 2.06
CA ASP A 35 4.34 -15.70 3.04
C ASP A 35 5.52 -15.63 4.02
N LEU A 36 6.04 -16.78 4.45
CA LEU A 36 7.19 -16.86 5.38
C LEU A 36 8.54 -16.48 4.75
N SER A 37 8.74 -16.69 3.43
CA SER A 37 10.00 -16.31 2.78
C SER A 37 10.06 -14.81 2.49
N LEU A 38 8.93 -14.18 2.17
CA LEU A 38 8.82 -12.73 2.03
C LEU A 38 9.13 -12.02 3.36
N LEU A 39 8.59 -12.53 4.48
CA LEU A 39 8.85 -12.00 5.83
C LEU A 39 10.31 -12.12 6.28
N SER A 40 11.07 -13.09 5.74
CA SER A 40 12.51 -13.22 6.02
C SER A 40 13.40 -12.21 5.28
N SER A 41 12.81 -11.39 4.40
CA SER A 41 13.47 -10.38 3.57
C SER A 41 12.90 -8.96 3.72
N LEU A 42 12.07 -8.72 4.75
CA LEU A 42 11.54 -7.38 5.01
C LEU A 42 12.55 -6.54 5.80
N ASP A 43 13.72 -6.33 5.21
CA ASP A 43 14.74 -5.40 5.73
C ASP A 43 15.15 -4.36 4.70
N TYR A 44 15.84 -3.33 5.19
CA TYR A 44 16.30 -2.24 4.35
C TYR A 44 17.24 -2.73 3.24
N ALA A 45 18.12 -3.70 3.51
CA ALA A 45 19.07 -4.20 2.51
C ALA A 45 18.35 -4.80 1.29
N SER A 46 17.30 -5.59 1.54
CA SER A 46 16.49 -6.23 0.49
C SER A 46 15.74 -5.19 -0.34
N VAL A 47 15.13 -4.19 0.30
CA VAL A 47 14.42 -3.08 -0.36
C VAL A 47 15.39 -2.16 -1.11
N GLN A 48 16.58 -1.93 -0.56
CA GLN A 48 17.61 -1.10 -1.17
C GLN A 48 18.06 -1.68 -2.50
N VAL A 49 18.40 -2.98 -2.52
CA VAL A 49 18.88 -3.66 -3.73
C VAL A 49 17.76 -3.81 -4.76
N SER A 50 16.55 -4.18 -4.32
CA SER A 50 15.47 -4.56 -5.23
C SER A 50 14.68 -3.35 -5.77
N ILE A 51 14.64 -2.25 -5.03
CA ILE A 51 13.74 -1.12 -5.30
C ILE A 51 14.49 0.20 -5.26
N LEU A 52 15.01 0.63 -4.12
CA LEU A 52 15.51 2.00 -3.97
C LEU A 52 16.66 2.29 -4.93
N GLY A 53 17.65 1.40 -5.00
CA GLY A 53 18.78 1.50 -5.92
C GLY A 53 18.35 1.64 -7.38
N PRO A 54 17.70 0.62 -7.97
CA PRO A 54 17.37 0.64 -9.40
C PRO A 54 16.22 1.60 -9.77
N GLN A 55 15.25 1.85 -8.88
CA GLN A 55 14.04 2.59 -9.22
C GLN A 55 14.04 4.05 -8.72
N CYS A 56 14.70 4.34 -7.59
CA CYS A 56 14.59 5.64 -6.91
C CYS A 56 15.87 6.47 -7.00
N LEU A 57 17.04 5.85 -6.80
CA LEU A 57 18.31 6.57 -6.64
C LEU A 57 18.81 7.23 -7.93
N ARG A 58 18.25 6.93 -9.11
CA ARG A 58 18.57 7.68 -10.33
C ARG A 58 18.19 9.17 -10.23
N CYS A 59 17.18 9.49 -9.43
CA CYS A 59 16.67 10.85 -9.24
C CYS A 59 16.80 11.34 -7.79
N HIS A 60 16.66 10.45 -6.81
CA HIS A 60 16.65 10.78 -5.38
C HIS A 60 17.97 10.44 -4.70
N SER A 61 19.08 10.78 -5.34
CA SER A 61 20.44 10.66 -4.79
C SER A 61 21.19 11.96 -4.98
N SER A 62 22.35 12.11 -4.34
CA SER A 62 23.24 13.25 -4.58
C SER A 62 23.61 13.34 -6.07
N ALA A 63 23.94 12.21 -6.70
CA ALA A 63 24.25 12.14 -8.13
C ALA A 63 23.04 12.40 -9.04
N GLY A 64 21.83 12.01 -8.60
CA GLY A 64 20.57 12.26 -9.29
C GLY A 64 20.00 13.67 -9.08
N GLY A 65 20.70 14.53 -8.34
CA GLY A 65 20.29 15.91 -8.05
C GLY A 65 19.23 16.05 -6.97
N SER A 66 18.97 15.00 -6.19
CA SER A 66 17.98 14.97 -5.09
C SER A 66 16.64 15.58 -5.51
N LYS A 67 16.06 15.09 -6.63
CA LYS A 67 14.83 15.66 -7.19
C LYS A 67 13.74 15.79 -6.12
N GLY A 68 13.05 16.94 -6.12
CA GLY A 68 12.05 17.26 -5.10
C GLY A 68 12.64 17.53 -3.71
N GLY A 69 13.94 17.85 -3.62
CA GLY A 69 14.63 18.10 -2.35
C GLY A 69 14.85 16.83 -1.51
N LEU A 70 14.75 15.65 -2.13
CA LEU A 70 14.75 14.36 -1.46
C LEU A 70 15.97 13.54 -1.86
N ASN A 71 16.76 13.13 -0.87
CA ASN A 71 17.85 12.17 -1.00
C ASN A 71 17.47 10.89 -0.24
N LEU A 72 17.67 9.72 -0.85
CA LEU A 72 17.31 8.38 -0.34
C LEU A 72 18.53 7.44 -0.26
N GLU A 73 19.75 7.97 -0.28
CA GLU A 73 20.99 7.16 -0.31
C GLU A 73 21.24 6.41 0.99
N THR A 74 20.72 6.89 2.13
CA THR A 74 20.89 6.23 3.43
C THR A 74 19.57 5.78 4.04
N TYR A 75 19.65 4.76 4.90
CA TYR A 75 18.50 4.29 5.65
C TYR A 75 17.83 5.42 6.45
N GLN A 76 18.61 6.26 7.13
CA GLN A 76 18.08 7.35 7.95
C GLN A 76 17.27 8.35 7.10
N GLN A 77 17.75 8.69 5.91
CA GLN A 77 17.05 9.58 4.99
C GLN A 77 15.77 8.95 4.43
N VAL A 78 15.82 7.66 4.11
CA VAL A 78 14.65 6.87 3.68
C VAL A 78 13.61 6.82 4.79
N ARG A 79 14.02 6.52 6.04
CA ARG A 79 13.14 6.48 7.21
C ARG A 79 12.49 7.83 7.49
N ALA A 80 13.25 8.92 7.45
CA ALA A 80 12.70 10.26 7.63
C ALA A 80 11.64 10.60 6.58
N SER A 81 11.76 10.01 5.38
CA SER A 81 10.91 10.31 4.22
C SER A 81 9.85 9.24 3.96
N MET A 82 9.62 8.32 4.90
CA MET A 82 8.82 7.13 4.68
C MET A 82 7.39 7.43 4.23
N ASN A 83 6.78 8.46 4.81
CA ASN A 83 5.42 8.85 4.46
C ASN A 83 5.32 9.38 3.02
N ALA A 84 6.32 10.16 2.60
CA ALA A 84 6.38 10.63 1.22
C ALA A 84 6.57 9.47 0.23
N ILE A 85 7.45 8.50 0.56
CA ILE A 85 7.66 7.30 -0.25
C ILE A 85 6.35 6.51 -0.35
N TYR A 86 5.69 6.22 0.77
CA TYR A 86 4.42 5.50 0.80
C TYR A 86 3.36 6.21 -0.06
N TYR A 87 3.15 7.51 0.17
CA TYR A 87 2.13 8.25 -0.56
C TYR A 87 2.38 8.27 -2.06
N ARG A 88 3.61 8.56 -2.50
CA ARG A 88 3.92 8.74 -3.93
C ARG A 88 4.06 7.41 -4.67
N ALA A 89 4.75 6.44 -4.08
CA ALA A 89 5.01 5.16 -4.73
C ALA A 89 3.89 4.13 -4.54
N VAL A 90 3.23 4.11 -3.38
CA VAL A 90 2.24 3.07 -3.04
C VAL A 90 0.81 3.51 -3.33
N GLU A 91 0.41 4.67 -2.80
CA GLU A 91 -0.97 5.15 -2.91
C GLU A 91 -1.23 5.86 -4.24
N LYS A 92 -0.46 6.92 -4.55
CA LYS A 92 -0.62 7.69 -5.79
C LYS A 92 -0.03 6.99 -7.01
N ARG A 93 0.99 6.15 -6.81
CA ARG A 93 1.69 5.42 -7.87
C ARG A 93 2.20 6.34 -8.99
N ASP A 94 2.61 7.54 -8.61
CA ASP A 94 3.17 8.54 -9.52
C ASP A 94 4.71 8.62 -9.43
N MET A 95 5.32 7.75 -8.61
CA MET A 95 6.76 7.58 -8.49
C MET A 95 7.16 6.09 -8.47
N PRO A 96 8.19 5.70 -9.23
CA PRO A 96 8.85 6.49 -10.28
C PRO A 96 7.87 6.78 -11.43
N GLU A 97 8.22 7.69 -12.36
CA GLU A 97 7.33 8.07 -13.49
C GLU A 97 6.85 6.87 -14.32
N ALA A 98 7.67 5.82 -14.41
CA ALA A 98 7.33 4.56 -15.11
C ALA A 98 6.47 3.60 -14.27
N GLY A 99 6.25 3.90 -13.00
CA GLY A 99 5.63 3.02 -12.02
C GLY A 99 6.58 1.92 -11.50
N LEU A 100 6.19 1.30 -10.40
CA LEU A 100 6.87 0.09 -9.89
C LEU A 100 6.20 -1.17 -10.46
N PRO A 101 6.96 -2.21 -10.81
CA PRO A 101 6.43 -3.56 -10.99
C PRO A 101 5.60 -3.99 -9.77
N GLN A 102 4.50 -4.72 -10.00
CA GLN A 102 3.56 -5.10 -8.94
C GLN A 102 4.24 -5.82 -7.76
N SER A 103 5.21 -6.70 -8.03
CA SER A 103 5.97 -7.40 -6.98
C SER A 103 6.86 -6.46 -6.15
N GLN A 104 7.45 -5.43 -6.77
CA GLN A 104 8.23 -4.41 -6.05
C GLN A 104 7.30 -3.50 -5.22
N LEU A 105 6.15 -3.14 -5.77
CA LEU A 105 5.13 -2.39 -5.03
C LEU A 105 4.67 -3.14 -3.78
N GLU A 106 4.40 -4.45 -3.91
CA GLU A 106 4.01 -5.31 -2.78
C GLU A 106 5.12 -5.43 -1.73
N LEU A 107 6.37 -5.63 -2.16
CA LEU A 107 7.52 -5.68 -1.26
C LEU A 107 7.72 -4.34 -0.53
N LEU A 108 7.68 -3.22 -1.25
CA LEU A 108 7.81 -1.89 -0.66
C LEU A 108 6.70 -1.66 0.36
N LYS A 109 5.44 -1.94 -0.02
CA LYS A 109 4.29 -1.78 0.87
C LYS A 109 4.44 -2.64 2.13
N ALA A 110 4.78 -3.92 1.99
CA ALA A 110 4.95 -4.84 3.12
C ALA A 110 6.08 -4.38 4.06
N TRP A 111 7.20 -3.92 3.52
CA TRP A 111 8.31 -3.39 4.32
C TRP A 111 7.90 -2.13 5.09
N ILE A 112 7.19 -1.20 4.44
CA ILE A 112 6.70 0.03 5.09
C ILE A 112 5.67 -0.30 6.17
N GLU A 113 4.71 -1.18 5.88
CA GLU A 113 3.72 -1.65 6.85
C GLU A 113 4.38 -2.37 8.02
N ALA A 114 5.49 -3.07 7.79
CA ALA A 114 6.30 -3.67 8.85
C ALA A 114 7.10 -2.65 9.70
N GLY A 115 6.88 -1.35 9.49
CA GLY A 115 7.62 -0.29 10.16
C GLY A 115 9.03 -0.11 9.61
N ALA A 116 9.24 -0.45 8.33
CA ALA A 116 10.44 -0.24 7.52
C ALA A 116 11.76 -0.62 8.20
N PRO A 117 11.88 -1.80 8.83
CA PRO A 117 12.99 -2.10 9.72
C PRO A 117 14.33 -2.14 8.97
N GLU A 118 15.40 -1.64 9.62
CA GLU A 118 16.75 -1.65 9.05
C GLU A 118 17.29 -3.07 8.91
N ARG A 119 16.98 -3.91 9.90
CA ARG A 119 17.38 -5.32 9.99
C ARG A 119 16.13 -6.16 10.19
N ASN A 120 16.16 -7.41 9.74
CA ASN A 120 15.10 -8.38 10.00
C ASN A 120 14.96 -8.62 11.52
N MET A 121 14.06 -7.90 12.18
CA MET A 121 13.88 -7.92 13.64
C MET A 121 12.53 -8.50 14.10
N GLY A 122 11.82 -9.24 13.25
CA GLY A 122 10.50 -9.79 13.60
C GLY A 122 9.53 -8.67 13.97
N ALA A 123 9.33 -7.75 13.02
CA ALA A 123 8.70 -6.44 13.18
C ALA A 123 7.53 -6.40 14.20
N LYS A 124 7.63 -5.49 15.18
CA LYS A 124 6.45 -5.01 15.92
C LYS A 124 5.67 -4.07 15.00
N VAL A 125 4.84 -4.66 14.16
CA VAL A 125 3.95 -3.95 13.26
C VAL A 125 2.85 -3.27 14.06
N SER A 126 2.70 -1.95 13.96
CA SER A 126 1.40 -1.34 14.30
C SER A 126 0.40 -1.85 13.26
N PRO A 127 -0.67 -2.56 13.67
CA PRO A 127 -1.59 -3.14 12.71
C PRO A 127 -2.13 -2.06 11.76
N PRO A 128 -2.16 -2.32 10.44
CA PRO A 128 -2.79 -1.41 9.51
C PRO A 128 -4.28 -1.25 9.87
N ILE A 129 -4.82 -0.05 9.68
CA ILE A 129 -6.25 0.20 9.85
C ILE A 129 -7.01 -0.60 8.77
N LYS A 130 -7.81 -1.57 9.21
CA LYS A 130 -8.58 -2.46 8.33
C LYS A 130 -9.97 -1.90 8.03
N GLY A 131 -10.53 -2.30 6.89
CA GLY A 131 -11.89 -1.95 6.48
C GLY A 131 -11.96 -0.80 5.48
N PRO A 132 -13.18 -0.37 5.10
CA PRO A 132 -13.38 0.82 4.30
C PRO A 132 -12.78 2.04 5.00
N ILE A 133 -11.90 2.76 4.32
CA ILE A 133 -11.29 3.97 4.85
C ILE A 133 -12.28 5.13 4.64
N THR A 134 -13.21 5.29 5.58
CA THR A 134 -14.28 6.30 5.57
C THR A 134 -14.03 7.39 6.60
N TRP A 135 -14.82 8.46 6.58
CA TRP A 135 -14.73 9.53 7.58
C TRP A 135 -14.94 8.97 8.99
N LEU A 136 -15.91 8.05 9.17
CA LEU A 136 -16.16 7.43 10.46
C LEU A 136 -14.90 6.74 11.02
N VAL A 137 -14.24 5.93 10.19
CA VAL A 137 -13.01 5.21 10.59
C VAL A 137 -11.86 6.18 10.88
N ILE A 138 -11.65 7.17 10.02
CA ILE A 138 -10.57 8.14 10.17
C ILE A 138 -10.79 9.05 11.38
N ARG A 139 -12.02 9.50 11.61
CA ARG A 139 -12.36 10.28 12.79
C ARG A 139 -12.07 9.50 14.06
N ASP A 140 -12.55 8.26 14.15
CA ASP A 140 -12.50 7.49 15.39
C ASP A 140 -11.12 6.92 15.69
N GLN A 141 -10.34 6.55 14.66
CA GLN A 141 -9.04 5.91 14.84
C GLN A 141 -7.85 6.86 14.71
N VAL A 142 -7.98 7.97 13.97
CA VAL A 142 -6.87 8.90 13.72
C VAL A 142 -7.10 10.23 14.43
N PHE A 143 -8.23 10.89 14.17
CA PHE A 143 -8.46 12.24 14.73
C PHE A 143 -8.72 12.19 16.23
N ALA A 144 -9.54 11.25 16.70
CA ALA A 144 -9.84 11.11 18.12
C ALA A 144 -8.60 10.84 18.97
N SER A 145 -7.64 10.07 18.46
CA SER A 145 -6.42 9.72 19.21
C SER A 145 -5.30 10.76 19.16
N SER A 146 -5.30 11.63 18.15
CA SER A 146 -4.11 12.44 17.81
C SER A 146 -4.40 13.91 17.53
N CYS A 147 -5.67 14.31 17.45
CA CYS A 147 -6.05 15.66 17.04
C CYS A 147 -7.09 16.30 17.98
N LEU A 148 -8.13 15.54 18.36
CA LEU A 148 -9.32 16.12 19.01
C LEU A 148 -9.12 16.56 20.46
N ASP A 149 -8.00 16.20 21.10
CA ASP A 149 -7.67 16.70 22.44
C ASP A 149 -7.44 18.23 22.44
N CYS A 150 -6.94 18.78 21.32
CA CYS A 150 -6.62 20.20 21.18
C CYS A 150 -7.43 20.89 20.08
N HIS A 151 -7.71 20.19 18.99
CA HIS A 151 -8.39 20.73 17.81
C HIS A 151 -9.90 20.43 17.83
N SER A 152 -10.55 20.71 18.96
CA SER A 152 -11.98 20.45 19.14
C SER A 152 -12.64 21.41 20.14
N GLY A 153 -13.98 21.46 20.14
CA GLY A 153 -14.75 22.21 21.14
C GLY A 153 -14.82 23.73 20.90
N ALA A 154 -15.18 24.49 21.94
CA ALA A 154 -15.49 25.92 21.82
C ALA A 154 -14.25 26.83 21.67
N LYS A 155 -13.07 26.34 22.02
CA LYS A 155 -11.80 27.07 21.95
C LYS A 155 -10.67 26.16 21.47
N PRO A 156 -10.75 25.70 20.21
CA PRO A 156 -9.74 24.81 19.67
C PRO A 156 -8.41 25.55 19.48
N ASP A 157 -7.31 24.83 19.63
CA ASP A 157 -5.97 25.37 19.40
C ASP A 157 -5.84 25.87 17.96
N ALA A 158 -5.18 27.03 17.82
CA ALA A 158 -5.07 27.79 16.58
C ALA A 158 -6.41 28.11 15.88
N GLY A 159 -7.54 28.04 16.61
CA GLY A 159 -8.88 28.23 16.04
C GLY A 159 -9.32 27.10 15.10
N LEU A 160 -8.66 25.94 15.14
CA LEU A 160 -8.90 24.83 14.22
C LEU A 160 -9.75 23.74 14.89
N ASP A 161 -11.05 23.70 14.57
CA ASP A 161 -11.95 22.60 14.98
C ASP A 161 -11.98 21.50 13.92
N LEU A 162 -11.65 20.27 14.30
CA LEU A 162 -11.59 19.10 13.43
C LEU A 162 -12.68 18.05 13.74
N GLN A 163 -13.73 18.41 14.50
CA GLN A 163 -14.81 17.47 14.84
C GLN A 163 -15.70 17.08 13.66
N SER A 164 -15.74 17.90 12.59
CA SER A 164 -16.62 17.67 11.44
C SER A 164 -15.84 17.40 10.15
N LEU A 165 -16.42 16.54 9.30
CA LEU A 165 -15.88 16.24 7.97
C LEU A 165 -15.70 17.50 7.12
N GLU A 166 -16.65 18.44 7.21
CA GLU A 166 -16.59 19.72 6.49
C GLU A 166 -15.36 20.54 6.92
N ALA A 167 -15.13 20.68 8.23
CA ALA A 167 -13.99 21.42 8.75
C ALA A 167 -12.66 20.75 8.38
N VAL A 168 -12.60 19.42 8.43
CA VAL A 168 -11.43 18.66 7.98
C VAL A 168 -11.16 18.88 6.49
N ARG A 169 -12.18 18.74 5.64
CA ARG A 169 -12.07 18.97 4.18
C ARG A 169 -11.58 20.37 3.87
N LYS A 170 -12.11 21.39 4.57
CA LYS A 170 -11.69 22.78 4.41
C LYS A 170 -10.21 23.01 4.75
N ASN A 171 -9.67 22.24 5.70
CA ASN A 171 -8.31 22.40 6.22
C ASN A 171 -7.33 21.31 5.77
N ILE A 172 -7.72 20.43 4.84
CA ILE A 172 -6.98 19.19 4.59
C ILE A 172 -5.54 19.42 4.13
N ASN A 173 -5.29 20.47 3.36
CA ASN A 173 -3.94 20.81 2.91
C ASN A 173 -3.02 21.17 4.09
N SER A 174 -3.54 21.93 5.06
CA SER A 174 -2.77 22.31 6.26
C SER A 174 -2.50 21.10 7.15
N ILE A 175 -3.51 20.22 7.29
CA ILE A 175 -3.40 18.97 8.05
C ILE A 175 -2.34 18.07 7.41
N PHE A 176 -2.42 17.84 6.10
CA PHE A 176 -1.47 17.01 5.36
C PHE A 176 -0.05 17.58 5.46
N GLU A 177 0.11 18.88 5.24
CA GLU A 177 1.40 19.54 5.33
C GLU A 177 2.02 19.40 6.73
N SER A 178 1.24 19.64 7.78
CA SER A 178 1.75 19.64 9.16
C SER A 178 2.04 18.23 9.70
N THR A 179 1.27 17.22 9.27
CA THR A 179 1.34 15.85 9.83
C THR A 179 2.15 14.89 8.96
N ILE A 180 2.09 15.02 7.64
CA ILE A 180 2.72 14.09 6.69
C ILE A 180 4.03 14.65 6.16
N VAL A 181 4.03 15.92 5.75
CA VAL A 181 5.19 16.55 5.08
C VAL A 181 6.19 17.05 6.11
N LYS A 182 5.77 17.98 6.98
CA LYS A 182 6.63 18.64 7.97
C LYS A 182 6.74 17.88 9.27
N GLN A 183 5.75 17.06 9.60
CA GLN A 183 5.68 16.30 10.86
C GLN A 183 5.86 17.18 12.10
N THR A 184 5.32 18.40 12.06
CA THR A 184 5.35 19.37 13.17
C THR A 184 4.16 19.22 14.12
N MET A 185 3.22 18.33 13.80
CA MET A 185 2.07 17.99 14.62
C MET A 185 1.97 16.46 14.76
N PRO A 186 1.61 15.95 15.95
CA PRO A 186 1.38 16.66 17.22
C PRO A 186 2.62 17.35 17.79
N LEU A 187 2.44 18.42 18.58
CA LEU A 187 3.54 19.11 19.27
C LEU A 187 4.05 18.28 20.45
N GLU A 188 5.32 18.42 20.80
CA GLU A 188 5.83 17.91 22.09
C GLU A 188 5.03 18.54 23.27
N PRO A 189 4.72 17.77 24.33
CA PRO A 189 5.15 16.40 24.62
C PRO A 189 4.20 15.30 24.12
N TYR A 190 3.25 15.61 23.23
CA TYR A 190 2.32 14.62 22.70
C TYR A 190 3.03 13.64 21.77
N ALA A 191 2.65 12.36 21.84
CA ALA A 191 3.26 11.34 21.00
C ALA A 191 3.01 11.62 19.51
N ALA A 192 4.04 11.43 18.69
CA ALA A 192 3.91 11.49 17.24
C ALA A 192 2.89 10.46 16.74
N MET A 193 2.18 10.79 15.65
CA MET A 193 1.29 9.84 14.99
C MET A 193 2.05 8.58 14.56
N SER A 194 1.43 7.42 14.77
CA SER A 194 1.95 6.15 14.28
C SER A 194 1.99 6.10 12.75
N ASP A 195 2.87 5.27 12.20
CA ASP A 195 2.95 5.06 10.74
C ASP A 195 1.60 4.57 10.18
N SER A 196 0.86 3.73 10.90
CA SER A 196 -0.45 3.25 10.47
C SER A 196 -1.50 4.36 10.42
N HIS A 197 -1.50 5.30 11.37
CA HIS A 197 -2.40 6.46 11.36
C HIS A 197 -2.09 7.40 10.20
N LYS A 198 -0.80 7.67 9.95
CA LYS A 198 -0.36 8.50 8.81
C LYS A 198 -0.76 7.84 7.48
N GLN A 199 -0.56 6.54 7.34
CA GLN A 199 -0.95 5.79 6.13
C GLN A 199 -2.46 5.81 5.89
N ALA A 200 -3.26 5.58 6.93
CA ALA A 200 -4.72 5.63 6.81
C ALA A 200 -5.20 7.03 6.40
N LEU A 201 -4.63 8.09 6.99
CA LEU A 201 -4.94 9.47 6.63
C LEU A 201 -4.57 9.77 5.16
N MET A 202 -3.36 9.39 4.72
CA MET A 202 -2.91 9.56 3.35
C MET A 202 -3.82 8.82 2.35
N LYS A 203 -4.19 7.59 2.67
CA LYS A 203 -5.09 6.78 1.85
C LYS A 203 -6.48 7.41 1.76
N TRP A 204 -7.06 7.84 2.87
CA TRP A 204 -8.36 8.52 2.89
C TRP A 204 -8.36 9.78 2.02
N ILE A 205 -7.33 10.62 2.15
CA ILE A 205 -7.15 11.82 1.33
C ILE A 205 -7.03 11.44 -0.15
N SER A 206 -6.27 10.40 -0.47
CA SER A 206 -6.07 9.95 -1.85
C SER A 206 -7.37 9.48 -2.52
N GLN A 207 -8.33 8.97 -1.74
CA GLN A 207 -9.63 8.47 -2.16
C GLN A 207 -10.70 9.58 -2.26
N GLY A 208 -10.32 10.84 -2.06
CA GLY A 208 -11.27 11.97 -2.11
C GLY A 208 -12.04 12.17 -0.81
N MET A 209 -11.52 11.69 0.32
CA MET A 209 -12.12 11.83 1.65
C MET A 209 -13.57 11.33 1.70
N PRO A 210 -13.81 10.04 1.37
CA PRO A 210 -15.15 9.45 1.43
C PRO A 210 -15.71 9.51 2.85
N GLU A 211 -17.03 9.66 2.95
CA GLU A 211 -17.77 9.68 4.22
C GLU A 211 -17.90 8.29 4.84
#